data_AF-A0ABD2NLX8-F1
#
_entry.id   AF-A0ABD2NLX8-F1
#
_cell.length_a   1.000
_cell.length_b   1.000
_cell.length_c   1.000
_cell.angle_alpha   90.00
_cell.angle_beta   90.00
_cell.angle_gamma   90.00
#
_symmetry.space_group_name_H-M   'P 1'
#
loop_
_entity.id
_entity.type
_entity.pdbx_description
1 polymer ?
#
loop_
_entity_poly.entity_id
_entity_poly.type
_entity_poly.pdbx_seq_one_letter_code
_entity_poly.pdbx_strand_id
1 'polypeptide(L)'
;MQPNSSNTGNNYNTVQMKRIHNEIVSPTADTHSQPEINFTKPLLKKPKHETKANENKCIIMNTDFFLPVKDLIEAHSPPFVLTYDELTDLFSNLLGANNQILLAQDYTNDLSGLNYMMEEIQPALEIES
;
A
#
# COMPACT_ATOMS: atom_id res chain seq x y z
N MET A 1 54.93 45.88 -7.26
CA MET A 1 54.56 47.15 -7.91
C MET A 1 54.67 46.94 -9.41
N GLN A 2 53.53 47.13 -10.11
CA GLN A 2 53.25 47.37 -11.55
C GLN A 2 54.20 46.87 -12.67
N PRO A 3 53.72 46.79 -13.94
CA PRO A 3 52.48 46.18 -14.44
C PRO A 3 52.77 45.35 -15.73
N ASN A 4 51.76 44.67 -16.29
CA ASN A 4 51.65 44.61 -17.76
C ASN A 4 50.19 44.39 -18.20
N SER A 5 49.58 45.52 -18.55
CA SER A 5 48.67 45.73 -19.69
C SER A 5 49.22 45.06 -20.97
N SER A 6 48.49 44.69 -22.02
CA SER A 6 47.08 44.76 -22.37
C SER A 6 46.89 44.03 -23.71
N ASN A 7 45.69 43.46 -23.90
CA ASN A 7 44.89 43.52 -25.12
C ASN A 7 45.30 42.75 -26.39
N THR A 8 44.44 41.80 -26.80
CA THR A 8 43.86 41.58 -28.14
C THR A 8 42.84 40.45 -27.94
N GLY A 9 41.52 40.68 -27.91
CA GLY A 9 40.72 41.07 -29.06
C GLY A 9 40.32 39.80 -29.82
N ASN A 10 39.09 39.30 -29.64
CA ASN A 10 38.22 38.83 -30.73
C ASN A 10 36.84 38.39 -30.20
N ASN A 11 35.87 39.23 -30.56
CA ASN A 11 34.45 38.96 -30.73
C ASN A 11 34.15 37.58 -31.30
N TYR A 12 33.34 36.79 -30.60
CA TYR A 12 32.28 35.99 -31.22
C TYR A 12 31.04 36.00 -30.32
N ASN A 13 30.09 36.86 -30.69
CA ASN A 13 28.71 36.84 -30.21
C ASN A 13 28.09 35.47 -30.52
N THR A 14 27.99 34.61 -29.51
CA THR A 14 27.12 33.44 -29.62
C THR A 14 25.74 33.87 -29.14
N VAL A 15 24.96 34.39 -30.09
CA VAL A 15 23.53 34.67 -29.92
C VAL A 15 22.86 33.36 -29.52
N GLN A 16 22.56 33.21 -28.23
CA GLN A 16 21.71 32.11 -27.80
C GLN A 16 20.34 32.29 -28.45
N MET A 17 20.00 31.35 -29.32
CA MET A 17 18.73 31.22 -30.02
C MET A 17 17.58 31.37 -29.02
N LYS A 18 16.84 32.47 -29.12
CA LYS A 18 15.55 32.66 -28.45
C LYS A 18 14.62 31.53 -28.93
N ARG A 19 13.99 30.81 -27.98
CA ARG A 19 12.97 29.79 -28.29
C ARG A 19 11.90 30.41 -29.19
N ILE A 20 11.82 29.90 -30.41
CA ILE A 20 10.72 30.18 -31.32
C ILE A 20 9.51 29.46 -30.71
N HIS A 21 8.58 30.22 -30.14
CA HIS A 21 7.27 29.68 -29.78
C HIS A 21 6.50 29.54 -31.08
N ASN A 22 6.34 28.31 -31.56
CA ASN A 22 5.36 28.04 -32.61
C ASN A 22 3.98 28.33 -32.02
N GLU A 23 3.32 29.37 -32.53
CA GLU A 23 1.93 29.63 -32.22
C GLU A 23 1.09 28.44 -32.69
N ILE A 24 0.35 27.84 -31.77
CA ILE A 24 -0.64 26.81 -32.10
C ILE A 24 -1.78 27.54 -32.79
N VAL A 25 -1.90 27.34 -34.11
CA VAL A 25 -3.07 27.79 -34.86
C VAL A 25 -4.24 26.92 -34.42
N SER A 26 -5.12 27.47 -33.58
CA SER A 26 -6.40 26.85 -33.26
C SER A 26 -7.21 26.65 -34.54
N PRO A 27 -7.80 25.47 -34.79
CA PRO A 27 -8.72 25.32 -35.90
C PRO A 27 -9.92 26.25 -35.69
N THR A 28 -10.28 27.00 -36.73
CA THR A 28 -11.53 27.76 -36.79
C THR A 28 -12.68 26.78 -36.60
N ALA A 29 -13.41 26.89 -35.49
CA ALA A 29 -14.62 26.15 -35.27
C ALA A 29 -15.68 26.63 -36.28
N ASP A 30 -16.06 25.77 -37.22
CA ASP A 30 -17.27 25.98 -38.03
C ASP A 30 -18.50 25.94 -37.12
N THR A 31 -19.25 27.04 -37.07
CA THR A 31 -20.47 27.20 -36.26
C THR A 31 -21.70 26.50 -36.86
N HIS A 32 -21.52 25.50 -37.72
CA HIS A 32 -22.64 24.84 -38.37
C HIS A 32 -22.45 23.33 -38.52
N SER A 33 -22.68 22.62 -37.40
CA SER A 33 -23.47 21.39 -37.34
C SER A 33 -23.16 20.67 -36.02
N GLN A 34 -23.84 21.05 -34.94
CA GLN A 34 -23.92 20.18 -33.77
C GLN A 34 -25.14 19.26 -33.98
N PRO A 35 -24.97 17.95 -34.20
CA PRO A 35 -26.06 17.03 -33.86
C PRO A 35 -26.24 17.13 -32.34
N GLU A 36 -27.47 17.40 -31.89
CA GLU A 36 -27.81 17.35 -30.47
C GLU A 36 -27.50 15.96 -29.92
N ILE A 37 -26.34 15.81 -29.28
CA ILE A 37 -26.01 14.59 -28.54
C ILE A 37 -26.86 14.64 -27.28
N ASN A 38 -28.08 14.09 -27.37
CA ASN A 38 -28.96 13.90 -26.23
C ASN A 38 -28.33 12.86 -25.30
N PHE A 39 -27.49 13.31 -24.37
CA PHE A 39 -26.98 12.48 -23.28
C PHE A 39 -28.15 12.06 -22.40
N THR A 40 -28.57 10.81 -22.52
CA THR A 40 -29.55 10.22 -21.61
C THR A 40 -28.90 10.12 -20.23
N LYS A 41 -29.48 10.77 -19.22
CA LYS A 41 -29.01 10.63 -17.83
C LYS A 41 -29.02 9.14 -17.45
N PRO A 42 -27.93 8.59 -16.89
CA PRO A 42 -27.92 7.20 -16.47
C PRO A 42 -28.98 6.99 -15.40
N LEU A 43 -29.86 6.02 -15.62
CA LEU A 43 -30.84 5.58 -14.63
C LEU A 43 -30.06 5.06 -13.42
N LEU A 44 -30.25 5.69 -12.25
CA LEU A 44 -29.75 5.20 -10.98
C LEU A 44 -30.37 3.82 -10.71
N LYS A 45 -29.66 2.76 -11.12
CA LYS A 45 -29.96 1.40 -10.65
C LYS A 45 -29.69 1.40 -9.15
N LYS A 46 -30.70 1.00 -8.38
CA LYS A 46 -30.56 0.77 -6.93
C LYS A 46 -29.32 -0.10 -6.70
N PRO A 47 -28.48 0.18 -5.70
CA PRO A 47 -27.32 -0.64 -5.42
C PRO A 47 -27.82 -2.06 -5.15
N LYS A 48 -27.54 -2.96 -6.09
CA LYS A 48 -27.61 -4.39 -5.83
C LYS A 48 -26.54 -4.61 -4.78
N HIS A 49 -26.94 -5.09 -3.60
CA HIS A 49 -26.01 -5.49 -2.55
C HIS A 49 -25.28 -6.72 -3.08
N GLU A 50 -24.29 -6.49 -3.93
CA GLU A 50 -23.30 -7.48 -4.27
C GLU A 50 -22.43 -7.59 -3.03
N THR A 51 -22.75 -8.59 -2.21
CA THR A 51 -21.78 -9.15 -1.29
C THR A 51 -20.65 -9.65 -2.18
N LYS A 52 -19.67 -8.79 -2.43
CA LYS A 52 -18.40 -9.23 -2.98
C LYS A 52 -17.90 -10.24 -1.95
N ALA A 53 -17.86 -11.51 -2.34
CA ALA A 53 -16.96 -12.44 -1.69
C ALA A 53 -15.60 -11.76 -1.80
N ASN A 54 -15.17 -11.15 -0.70
CA ASN A 54 -13.83 -10.61 -0.62
C ASN A 54 -12.99 -11.87 -0.65
N GLU A 55 -12.47 -12.21 -1.83
CA GLU A 55 -11.32 -13.09 -1.95
C GLU A 55 -10.21 -12.34 -1.22
N ASN A 56 -10.20 -12.48 0.11
CA ASN A 56 -9.15 -12.00 0.97
C ASN A 56 -7.91 -12.61 0.35
N LYS A 57 -7.09 -11.78 -0.29
CA LYS A 57 -5.75 -12.18 -0.69
C LYS A 57 -5.10 -12.65 0.61
N CYS A 58 -5.04 -13.96 0.80
CA CYS A 58 -4.24 -14.58 1.84
C CYS A 58 -2.81 -14.12 1.53
N ILE A 59 -2.37 -13.07 2.21
CA ILE A 59 -1.00 -12.64 2.12
C ILE A 59 -0.27 -13.70 2.92
N ILE A 60 0.37 -14.63 2.22
CA ILE A 60 1.18 -15.68 2.83
C ILE A 60 2.24 -14.96 3.64
N MET A 61 2.02 -14.87 4.96
CA MET A 61 3.01 -14.36 5.89
C MET A 61 4.15 -15.37 5.89
N ASN A 62 5.39 -14.88 5.97
CA ASN A 62 6.50 -15.78 6.20
C ASN A 62 6.32 -16.38 7.61
N THR A 63 5.88 -17.64 7.68
CA THR A 63 5.66 -18.38 8.92
C THR A 63 6.96 -18.55 9.72
N ASP A 64 8.11 -18.34 9.08
CA ASP A 64 9.41 -18.35 9.74
C ASP A 64 9.50 -17.31 10.86
N PHE A 65 8.69 -16.24 10.81
CA PHE A 65 8.63 -15.23 11.87
C PHE A 65 8.30 -15.82 13.24
N PHE A 66 7.48 -16.88 13.29
CA PHE A 66 7.08 -17.51 14.54
C PHE A 66 7.96 -18.70 14.94
N LEU A 67 8.91 -19.13 14.10
CA LEU A 67 9.79 -20.26 14.44
C LEU A 67 10.47 -20.13 15.81
N PRO A 68 10.96 -18.95 16.24
CA PRO A 68 11.62 -18.80 17.54
C PRO A 68 10.71 -19.11 18.74
N VAL A 69 9.39 -18.99 18.55
CA VAL A 69 8.40 -19.20 19.62
C VAL A 69 7.71 -20.56 19.55
N LYS A 70 8.03 -21.39 18.56
CA LYS A 70 7.40 -22.70 18.39
C LYS A 70 7.57 -23.59 19.63
N ASP A 71 8.82 -23.78 20.05
CA ASP A 71 9.14 -24.62 21.20
C ASP A 71 8.55 -24.04 22.50
N LEU A 72 8.50 -22.71 22.61
CA LEU A 72 7.90 -22.01 23.74
C LEU A 72 6.39 -22.31 23.83
N ILE A 73 5.69 -22.21 22.70
CA ILE A 73 4.24 -22.45 22.64
C ILE A 73 3.92 -23.93 22.91
N GLU A 74 4.65 -24.85 22.30
CA GLU A 74 4.41 -26.29 22.44
C GLU A 74 4.76 -26.84 23.83
N ALA A 75 5.73 -26.23 24.52
CA ALA A 75 6.16 -26.65 25.86
C ALA A 75 5.44 -25.93 27.02
N HIS A 76 4.63 -24.90 26.74
CA HIS A 76 3.99 -24.10 27.79
C HIS A 76 2.99 -24.90 28.61
N SER A 77 3.01 -24.72 29.94
CA SER A 77 2.09 -25.39 30.88
C SER A 77 1.58 -24.40 31.93
N PRO A 78 0.25 -24.14 32.01
CA PRO A 78 -0.82 -24.76 31.23
C PRO A 78 -0.76 -24.38 29.73
N PRO A 79 -1.33 -25.20 28.82
CA PRO A 79 -1.30 -24.89 27.39
C PRO A 79 -1.88 -23.50 27.09
N PHE A 80 -1.29 -22.82 26.10
CA PHE A 80 -1.86 -21.59 25.58
C PHE A 80 -3.21 -21.82 24.90
N VAL A 81 -3.94 -20.72 24.68
CA VAL A 81 -5.26 -20.77 24.02
C VAL A 81 -5.19 -21.18 22.55
N LEU A 82 -4.07 -20.95 21.89
CA LEU A 82 -3.82 -21.36 20.51
C LEU A 82 -2.56 -22.21 20.44
N THR A 83 -2.59 -23.21 19.56
CA THR A 83 -1.41 -23.94 19.12
C THR A 83 -0.53 -23.09 18.20
N TYR A 84 0.70 -23.53 17.95
CA TYR A 84 1.60 -22.87 17.01
C TYR A 84 0.95 -22.70 15.62
N ASP A 85 0.35 -23.77 15.08
CA ASP A 85 -0.27 -23.74 13.76
C ASP A 85 -1.45 -22.75 13.72
N GLU A 86 -2.32 -22.75 14.73
CA GLU A 86 -3.45 -21.82 14.83
C GLU A 86 -3.00 -20.36 14.93
N LEU A 87 -1.92 -20.09 15.68
CA LEU A 87 -1.35 -18.75 15.76
C LEU A 87 -0.80 -18.30 14.40
N THR A 88 -0.05 -19.16 13.71
CA THR A 88 0.49 -18.81 12.38
C THR A 88 -0.60 -18.56 11.35
N ASP A 89 -1.67 -19.34 11.39
CA ASP A 89 -2.82 -19.16 10.50
C ASP A 89 -3.60 -17.89 10.85
N LEU A 90 -3.83 -17.61 12.13
CA LEU A 90 -4.45 -16.35 12.59
C LEU A 90 -3.69 -15.14 12.03
N PHE A 91 -2.37 -15.10 12.18
CA PHE A 91 -1.55 -13.99 11.69
C PHE A 91 -1.51 -13.87 10.17
N SER A 92 -1.53 -15.00 9.46
CA SER A 92 -1.62 -15.03 7.99
C SER A 92 -2.95 -14.46 7.50
N ASN A 93 -4.03 -14.65 8.26
CA ASN A 93 -5.36 -14.13 7.92
C ASN A 93 -5.62 -12.72 8.46
N LEU A 94 -4.87 -12.26 9.48
CA LEU A 94 -4.99 -10.90 10.03
C LEU A 94 -4.60 -9.83 8.99
N LEU A 95 -3.66 -10.13 8.09
CA LEU A 95 -3.24 -9.19 7.05
C LEU A 95 -4.35 -8.99 6.01
N GLY A 96 -5.00 -7.83 6.06
CA GLY A 96 -6.11 -7.49 5.16
C GLY A 96 -7.49 -7.84 5.71
N ALA A 97 -7.59 -8.32 6.95
CA ALA A 97 -8.87 -8.50 7.62
C ALA A 97 -9.54 -7.16 7.90
N ASN A 98 -10.83 -7.04 7.55
CA ASN A 98 -11.64 -5.85 7.85
C ASN A 98 -12.00 -5.74 9.34
N ASN A 99 -11.97 -6.87 10.06
CA ASN A 99 -12.23 -6.93 11.50
C ASN A 99 -11.38 -8.02 12.13
N GLN A 100 -10.32 -7.60 12.80
CA GLN A 100 -9.30 -8.47 13.42
C GLN A 100 -9.84 -9.19 14.66
N ILE A 101 -10.76 -8.55 15.39
CA ILE A 101 -11.35 -9.15 16.60
C ILE A 101 -12.27 -10.30 16.22
N LEU A 102 -13.14 -10.10 15.23
CA LEU A 102 -14.00 -11.18 14.73
C LEU A 102 -13.16 -12.35 14.19
N LEU A 103 -12.07 -12.06 13.48
CA LEU A 103 -11.16 -13.10 13.01
C LEU A 103 -10.51 -13.85 14.18
N ALA A 104 -9.99 -13.16 15.19
CA ALA A 104 -9.41 -13.81 16.36
C ALA A 104 -10.43 -14.69 17.11
N GLN A 105 -11.70 -14.27 17.13
CA GLN A 105 -12.80 -15.03 17.71
C GLN A 105 -13.14 -16.31 16.95
N ASP A 106 -12.76 -16.45 15.68
CA ASP A 106 -12.89 -17.71 14.94
C ASP A 106 -11.91 -18.79 15.44
N TYR A 107 -10.81 -18.39 16.09
CA TYR A 107 -9.81 -19.29 16.65
C TYR A 107 -9.99 -19.53 18.16
N THR A 108 -10.36 -18.49 18.92
CA THR A 108 -10.58 -18.64 20.37
C THR A 108 -11.62 -17.66 20.91
N ASN A 109 -12.46 -18.15 21.82
CA ASN A 109 -13.38 -17.29 22.58
C ASN A 109 -12.70 -16.59 23.76
N ASP A 110 -11.50 -17.05 24.14
CA ASP A 110 -10.72 -16.48 25.24
C ASP A 110 -9.72 -15.44 24.74
N LEU A 111 -10.23 -14.23 24.49
CA LEU A 111 -9.39 -13.10 24.05
C LEU A 111 -8.40 -12.65 25.13
N SER A 112 -8.70 -12.88 26.41
CA SER A 112 -7.78 -12.56 27.51
C SER A 112 -6.61 -13.53 27.52
N GLY A 113 -6.86 -14.83 27.34
CA GLY A 113 -5.82 -15.83 27.18
C GLY A 113 -5.01 -15.63 25.89
N LEU A 114 -5.62 -15.14 24.81
CA LEU A 114 -4.90 -14.77 23.59
C LEU A 114 -3.97 -13.56 23.84
N ASN A 115 -4.47 -12.53 24.51
CA ASN A 115 -3.63 -11.39 24.88
C ASN A 115 -2.45 -11.81 25.78
N TYR A 116 -2.70 -12.67 26.76
CA TYR A 116 -1.66 -13.23 27.63
C TYR A 116 -0.61 -14.03 26.83
N MET A 117 -1.05 -14.89 25.91
CA MET A 117 -0.15 -15.63 25.02
C MET A 117 0.73 -14.66 24.22
N MET A 118 0.15 -13.59 23.65
CA MET A 118 0.90 -12.59 22.89
C MET A 118 1.95 -11.87 23.74
N GLU A 119 1.63 -11.53 24.99
CA GLU A 119 2.56 -10.90 25.94
C GLU A 119 3.73 -11.83 26.30
N GLU A 120 3.47 -13.13 26.44
CA GLU A 120 4.51 -14.12 26.77
C GLU A 120 5.45 -14.42 25.60
N ILE A 121 4.94 -14.44 24.36
CA ILE A 121 5.76 -14.75 23.18
C ILE A 121 6.49 -13.52 22.62
N GLN A 122 5.99 -12.30 22.87
CA GLN A 122 6.57 -11.05 22.34
C GLN A 122 8.09 -10.92 22.60
N PRO A 123 8.61 -11.18 23.83
CA PRO A 123 10.04 -11.04 24.11
C PRO A 123 10.90 -11.95 23.22
N ALA A 124 10.42 -13.15 22.91
CA ALA A 124 11.16 -14.09 22.05
C ALA A 124 11.14 -13.68 20.57
N LEU A 125 10.15 -12.90 20.13
CA LEU A 125 10.08 -12.34 18.78
C LEU A 125 10.98 -11.10 18.60
N GLU A 126 11.19 -10.31 19.65
CA GLU A 126 12.04 -9.11 19.60
C GLU A 126 13.55 -9.43 19.58
N ILE A 127 13.96 -10.59 20.09
CA ILE A 127 15.38 -10.96 20.20
C ILE A 127 16.03 -11.27 18.84
N GLU A 128 15.24 -11.64 17.82
CA GLU A 128 15.75 -11.97 16.47
C GLU A 128 15.52 -10.87 15.41
N SER A 129 15.03 -9.68 15.81
CA SER A 129 14.79 -8.53 14.91
C SER A 129 15.96 -7.54 14.89
#